data_AF-A0A9W8ND16-F1
#
_entry.id   AF-A0A9W8ND16-F1
#
_cell.length_a   1.000
_cell.length_b   1.000
_cell.length_c   1.000
_cell.angle_alpha   90.00
_cell.angle_beta   90.00
_cell.angle_gamma   90.00
#
_symmetry.space_group_name_H-M   'P 1'
#
loop_
_entity.id
_entity.type
_entity.pdbx_description
1 polymer ?
#
loop_
_entity_poly.entity_id
_entity_poly.type
_entity_poly.pdbx_seq_one_letter_code
_entity_poly.pdbx_strand_id
1 'polypeptide(L)'
;MAALDAQKLSSTEETEVQQWITTSERLKSSPTDASILDKLNTHLTSRTTLLGAKPSKADIAIYESLAPTVKSWSPEQRTGQQGHPHIVRHLDFVQNSGLFDLKVSDADKVKVDPEEVLYVKPPTDAKAEKERLKKEKAAAAAAAAGDCG
;
A
#
# COMPACT_ATOMS: atom_id res chain seq x y z
N MET A 1 11.53 -10.36 -16.56
CA MET A 1 12.09 -10.10 -15.20
C MET A 1 13.43 -9.36 -15.14
N ALA A 2 14.32 -9.43 -16.15
CA ALA A 2 15.69 -8.90 -16.08
C ALA A 2 15.84 -7.40 -15.72
N ALA A 3 14.82 -6.57 -15.95
CA ALA A 3 14.85 -5.13 -15.63
C ALA A 3 14.74 -4.83 -14.12
N LEU A 4 14.11 -5.72 -13.35
CA LEU A 4 13.96 -5.54 -11.89
C LEU A 4 15.20 -6.03 -11.15
N ASP A 5 15.76 -7.16 -11.57
CA ASP A 5 16.96 -7.75 -10.95
C ASP A 5 18.25 -6.97 -11.25
N ALA A 6 18.26 -6.15 -12.32
CA ALA A 6 19.38 -5.27 -12.64
C ALA A 6 19.42 -4.01 -11.76
N GLN A 7 18.37 -3.70 -11.00
CA GLN A 7 18.37 -2.55 -10.09
C GLN A 7 19.22 -2.83 -8.85
N LYS A 8 20.15 -1.94 -8.56
CA LYS A 8 20.94 -1.98 -7.33
C LYS A 8 20.09 -1.50 -6.16
N LEU A 9 19.60 -2.45 -5.36
CA LEU A 9 18.92 -2.18 -4.11
C LEU A 9 19.94 -1.98 -2.99
N SER A 10 19.64 -1.08 -2.06
CA SER A 10 20.34 -0.99 -0.78
C SER A 10 19.91 -2.12 0.15
N SER A 11 20.73 -2.45 1.16
CA SER A 11 20.40 -3.51 2.13
C SER A 11 19.06 -3.28 2.85
N THR A 12 18.70 -2.01 3.05
CA THR A 12 17.38 -1.63 3.60
C THR A 12 16.25 -1.97 2.64
N GLU A 13 16.38 -1.60 1.36
CA GLU A 13 15.38 -1.91 0.33
C GLU A 13 15.26 -3.42 0.11
N GLU A 14 16.37 -4.17 0.13
CA GLU A 14 16.34 -5.64 0.04
C GLU A 14 15.57 -6.25 1.21
N THR A 15 15.75 -5.72 2.43
CA THR A 15 15.01 -6.18 3.61
C THR A 15 13.52 -5.87 3.47
N GLU A 16 13.16 -4.67 3.01
CA GLU A 16 11.76 -4.31 2.72
C GLU A 16 11.16 -5.25 1.67
N VAL A 17 11.88 -5.56 0.58
CA VAL A 17 11.41 -6.51 -0.45
C VAL A 17 11.12 -7.88 0.15
N GLN A 18 12.04 -8.43 0.96
CA GLN A 18 11.83 -9.74 1.60
C GLN A 18 10.65 -9.73 2.57
N GLN A 19 10.47 -8.64 3.32
CA GLN A 19 9.32 -8.47 4.20
C GLN A 19 8.00 -8.49 3.40
N TRP A 20 7.95 -7.81 2.26
CA TRP A 20 6.76 -7.78 1.42
C TRP A 20 6.48 -9.10 0.71
N ILE A 21 7.50 -9.84 0.29
CA ILE A 21 7.34 -11.22 -0.21
C ILE A 21 6.75 -12.12 0.89
N THR A 22 7.28 -12.05 2.11
CA THR A 22 6.72 -12.82 3.24
C THR A 22 5.27 -12.40 3.54
N THR A 23 4.94 -11.13 3.31
CA THR A 23 3.57 -10.60 3.48
C THR A 23 2.67 -11.11 2.36
N SER A 24 3.15 -11.21 1.11
CA SER A 24 2.38 -11.75 0.00
C SER A 24 2.04 -13.23 0.21
N GLU A 25 2.97 -14.03 0.73
CA GLU A 25 2.72 -15.44 1.07
C GLU A 25 1.65 -15.58 2.16
N ARG A 26 1.68 -14.69 3.16
CA ARG A 26 0.63 -14.61 4.20
C ARG A 26 -0.71 -14.21 3.62
N LEU A 27 -0.75 -13.23 2.71
CA LEU A 27 -1.97 -12.85 2.00
C LEU A 27 -2.49 -13.98 1.11
N LYS A 28 -1.62 -14.76 0.48
CA LYS A 28 -2.04 -15.93 -0.30
C LYS A 28 -2.71 -17.00 0.57
N SER A 29 -2.24 -17.15 1.82
CA SER A 29 -2.85 -18.07 2.81
C SER A 29 -4.11 -17.51 3.46
N SER A 30 -4.13 -16.19 3.70
CA SER A 30 -5.21 -15.45 4.37
C SER A 30 -5.57 -14.19 3.57
N PRO A 31 -6.25 -14.33 2.43
CA PRO A 31 -6.46 -13.23 1.46
C PRO A 31 -7.42 -12.13 1.94
N THR A 32 -8.19 -12.41 2.98
CA THR A 32 -9.16 -11.49 3.57
C THR A 32 -8.72 -10.96 4.94
N ASP A 33 -7.44 -11.10 5.30
CA ASP A 33 -6.91 -10.58 6.56
C ASP A 33 -6.91 -9.05 6.54
N ALA A 34 -7.90 -8.46 7.21
CA ALA A 34 -8.08 -7.00 7.25
C ALA A 34 -6.89 -6.27 7.87
N SER A 35 -6.17 -6.87 8.81
CA SER A 35 -5.00 -6.22 9.44
C SER A 35 -3.83 -6.11 8.45
N ILE A 36 -3.62 -7.11 7.61
CA ILE A 36 -2.57 -7.07 6.59
C ILE A 36 -2.98 -6.13 5.45
N LEU A 37 -4.24 -6.17 5.03
CA LEU A 37 -4.77 -5.30 3.98
C LEU A 37 -4.75 -3.82 4.40
N ASP A 38 -5.13 -3.49 5.63
CA ASP A 38 -5.08 -2.11 6.14
C ASP A 38 -3.65 -1.56 6.19
N LYS A 39 -2.70 -2.37 6.68
CA LYS A 39 -1.27 -2.03 6.70
C LYS A 39 -0.72 -1.78 5.30
N LEU A 40 -1.05 -2.66 4.35
CA LEU A 40 -0.62 -2.54 2.96
C LEU A 40 -1.24 -1.28 2.32
N ASN A 41 -2.53 -1.05 2.50
CA ASN A 41 -3.23 0.12 1.98
C ASN A 41 -2.64 1.43 2.53
N THR A 42 -2.36 1.48 3.83
CA THR A 42 -1.70 2.62 4.49
C THR A 42 -0.29 2.85 3.97
N HIS A 43 0.48 1.79 3.74
CA HIS A 43 1.83 1.90 3.17
C HIS A 43 1.82 2.46 1.75
N LEU A 44 0.81 2.10 0.95
CA LEU A 44 0.60 2.55 -0.41
C LEU A 44 -0.06 3.95 -0.52
N THR A 45 -0.43 4.59 0.60
CA THR A 45 -1.04 5.93 0.60
C THR A 45 -0.10 6.99 0.04
N SER A 46 1.19 6.95 0.40
CA SER A 46 2.21 7.93 -0.03
C SER A 46 3.20 7.37 -1.06
N ARG A 47 3.00 6.12 -1.49
CA ARG A 47 3.95 5.35 -2.31
C ARG A 47 3.26 4.78 -3.54
N THR A 48 3.91 4.83 -4.70
CA THR A 48 3.39 4.21 -5.94
C THR A 48 3.69 2.71 -5.99
N THR A 49 4.84 2.31 -5.45
CA THR A 49 5.31 0.93 -5.33
C THR A 49 5.63 0.61 -3.87
N LEU A 50 5.87 -0.65 -3.53
CA LEU A 50 6.22 -1.06 -2.16
C LEU A 50 7.54 -0.43 -1.68
N LEU A 51 8.49 -0.23 -2.61
CA LEU A 51 9.73 0.53 -2.40
C LEU A 51 9.59 2.03 -2.73
N GLY A 52 8.40 2.61 -2.59
CA GLY A 52 8.16 4.03 -2.82
C GLY A 52 7.88 4.36 -4.28
N ALA A 53 8.95 4.59 -5.04
CA ALA A 53 8.87 4.90 -6.48
C ALA A 53 9.58 3.87 -7.35
N LYS A 54 10.34 2.94 -6.76
CA LYS A 54 11.06 1.90 -7.49
C LYS A 54 10.22 0.64 -7.61
N PRO A 55 10.01 0.10 -8.83
CA PRO A 55 9.36 -1.19 -8.99
C PRO A 55 10.29 -2.32 -8.53
N SER A 56 9.73 -3.35 -7.92
CA SER A 56 10.47 -4.49 -7.39
C SER A 56 9.70 -5.81 -7.57
N LYS A 57 10.38 -6.94 -7.33
CA LYS A 57 9.74 -8.27 -7.34
C LYS A 57 8.65 -8.43 -6.27
N ALA A 58 8.70 -7.64 -5.20
CA ALA A 58 7.67 -7.68 -4.16
C ALA A 58 6.31 -7.20 -4.68
N ASP A 59 6.31 -6.20 -5.58
CA ASP A 59 5.08 -5.67 -6.18
C ASP A 59 4.36 -6.76 -7.01
N ILE A 60 5.14 -7.55 -7.76
CA ILE A 60 4.64 -8.71 -8.51
C ILE A 60 4.08 -9.77 -7.56
N ALA A 61 4.82 -10.12 -6.49
CA ALA A 61 4.38 -11.14 -5.54
C ALA A 61 3.06 -10.76 -4.83
N ILE A 62 2.92 -9.49 -4.44
CA ILE A 62 1.67 -8.96 -3.89
C ILE A 62 0.55 -9.00 -4.93
N TYR A 63 0.83 -8.63 -6.19
CA TYR A 63 -0.15 -8.73 -7.27
C TYR A 63 -0.67 -10.15 -7.46
N GLU A 64 0.21 -11.13 -7.61
CA GLU A 64 -0.18 -12.53 -7.81
C GLU A 64 -0.98 -13.09 -6.62
N SER A 65 -0.69 -12.62 -5.42
CA SER A 65 -1.38 -13.07 -4.19
C SER A 65 -2.76 -12.42 -4.03
N LEU A 66 -2.93 -11.16 -4.43
CA LEU A 66 -4.16 -10.40 -4.22
C LEU A 66 -5.09 -10.31 -5.43
N ALA A 67 -4.56 -10.37 -6.66
CA ALA A 67 -5.35 -10.26 -7.88
C ALA A 67 -6.61 -11.15 -7.91
N PRO A 68 -6.56 -12.47 -7.59
CA PRO A 68 -7.78 -13.30 -7.59
C PRO A 68 -8.80 -12.85 -6.53
N THR A 69 -8.34 -12.40 -5.38
CA THR A 69 -9.20 -11.92 -4.28
C THR A 69 -9.85 -10.58 -4.63
N VAL A 70 -9.07 -9.62 -5.12
CA VAL A 70 -9.56 -8.28 -5.45
C VAL A 70 -10.51 -8.30 -6.65
N LYS A 71 -10.34 -9.23 -7.59
CA LYS A 71 -11.35 -9.48 -8.64
C LYS A 71 -12.74 -9.80 -8.06
N SER A 72 -12.78 -10.53 -6.94
CA SER A 72 -14.04 -10.88 -6.26
C SER A 72 -14.57 -9.81 -5.32
N TRP A 73 -13.82 -8.74 -5.06
CA TRP A 73 -14.25 -7.67 -4.16
C TRP A 73 -15.40 -6.86 -4.75
N SER A 74 -16.35 -6.55 -3.87
CA SER A 74 -17.41 -5.58 -4.15
C SER A 74 -16.85 -4.17 -4.24
N PRO A 75 -17.57 -3.24 -4.91
CA PRO A 75 -17.19 -1.83 -4.96
C PRO A 75 -16.95 -1.21 -3.56
N GLU A 76 -17.71 -1.63 -2.53
CA GLU A 76 -17.51 -1.17 -1.15
C GLU A 76 -16.15 -1.54 -0.56
N GLN A 77 -15.63 -2.72 -0.88
CA GLN A 77 -14.31 -3.18 -0.40
C GLN A 77 -13.16 -2.51 -1.15
N ARG A 78 -13.44 -2.00 -2.35
CA ARG A 78 -12.47 -1.30 -3.21
C ARG A 78 -12.40 0.18 -2.88
N THR A 79 -13.52 0.89 -3.00
CA THR A 79 -13.60 2.37 -2.92
C THR A 79 -14.60 2.88 -1.88
N GLY A 80 -15.19 1.99 -1.07
CA GLY A 80 -16.07 2.38 0.03
C GLY A 80 -15.32 3.01 1.20
N GLN A 81 -16.05 3.33 2.27
CA GLN A 81 -15.51 4.06 3.43
C GLN A 81 -14.38 3.31 4.15
N GLN A 82 -14.45 1.98 4.22
CA GLN A 82 -13.44 1.08 4.74
C GLN A 82 -12.74 0.31 3.60
N GLY A 83 -12.81 0.85 2.39
CA GLY A 83 -12.22 0.24 1.21
C GLY A 83 -10.71 0.37 1.18
N HIS A 84 -10.08 -0.35 0.25
CA HIS A 84 -8.63 -0.33 0.06
C HIS A 84 -8.24 0.25 -1.31
N PRO A 85 -8.53 1.54 -1.60
CA PRO A 85 -8.34 2.12 -2.93
C PRO A 85 -6.87 2.18 -3.33
N HIS A 86 -5.94 2.31 -2.36
CA HIS A 86 -4.51 2.36 -2.67
C HIS A 86 -3.98 1.00 -3.12
N ILE A 87 -4.54 -0.10 -2.60
CA ILE A 87 -4.26 -1.47 -3.09
C ILE A 87 -4.77 -1.62 -4.51
N VAL A 88 -6.03 -1.24 -4.78
CA VAL A 88 -6.63 -1.36 -6.12
C VAL A 88 -5.81 -0.60 -7.17
N ARG A 89 -5.42 0.64 -6.86
CA ARG A 89 -4.52 1.45 -7.69
C ARG A 89 -3.17 0.77 -7.92
N HIS A 90 -2.59 0.18 -6.89
CA HIS A 90 -1.30 -0.50 -7.01
C HIS A 90 -1.39 -1.74 -7.91
N LEU A 91 -2.45 -2.55 -7.77
CA LEU A 91 -2.68 -3.71 -8.63
C LEU A 91 -2.92 -3.31 -10.08
N ASP A 92 -3.68 -2.23 -10.30
CA ASP A 92 -3.88 -1.67 -11.64
C ASP A 92 -2.56 -1.20 -12.28
N PHE A 93 -1.71 -0.53 -11.50
CA PHE A 93 -0.38 -0.13 -11.94
C PHE A 93 0.48 -1.34 -12.33
N VAL A 94 0.50 -2.40 -11.52
CA VAL A 94 1.33 -3.59 -11.78
C VAL A 94 0.88 -4.32 -13.05
N GLN A 95 -0.42 -4.51 -13.26
CA GLN A 95 -0.93 -5.24 -14.44
C GLN A 95 -0.86 -4.47 -15.76
N ASN A 96 -0.85 -3.13 -15.71
CA ASN A 96 -0.80 -2.28 -16.91
C ASN A 96 0.60 -1.72 -17.21
N SER A 97 1.52 -1.80 -16.25
CA SER A 97 2.88 -1.27 -16.41
C SER A 97 3.80 -2.28 -17.09
N GLY A 98 4.47 -1.83 -18.16
CA GLY A 98 5.52 -2.59 -18.83
C GLY A 98 6.80 -2.78 -17.98
N LEU A 99 6.87 -2.17 -16.79
CA LEU A 99 8.04 -2.26 -15.90
C LEU A 99 8.19 -3.64 -15.24
N PHE A 100 7.08 -4.35 -15.06
CA PHE A 100 7.06 -5.63 -14.35
C PHE A 100 7.21 -6.83 -15.30
N ASP A 101 7.19 -6.61 -16.61
CA ASP A 101 7.28 -7.65 -17.64
C ASP A 101 6.22 -8.76 -17.41
N LEU A 102 5.10 -8.40 -16.79
CA LEU A 102 4.03 -9.30 -16.38
C LEU A 102 3.03 -9.43 -17.53
N LYS A 103 3.04 -10.57 -18.21
CA LYS A 103 2.06 -10.87 -19.26
C LYS A 103 0.77 -11.40 -18.63
N VAL A 104 -0.08 -10.48 -18.17
CA VAL A 104 -1.42 -10.81 -17.68
C VAL A 104 -2.42 -10.73 -18.83
N SER A 105 -3.12 -11.84 -19.09
CA SER A 105 -4.23 -11.89 -20.05
C SER A 105 -5.35 -10.96 -19.61
N ASP A 106 -6.13 -10.42 -20.55
CA ASP A 106 -7.21 -9.47 -20.21
C ASP A 106 -8.26 -10.09 -19.26
N ALA A 107 -8.55 -11.38 -19.43
CA ALA A 107 -9.39 -12.16 -18.51
C ALA A 107 -8.81 -12.27 -17.09
N ASP A 108 -7.48 -12.19 -16.97
CA ASP A 108 -6.77 -12.29 -15.71
C ASP A 108 -6.51 -10.93 -15.06
N LYS A 109 -6.87 -9.83 -15.71
CA LYS A 109 -6.74 -8.50 -15.12
C LYS A 109 -7.83 -8.23 -14.11
N VAL A 110 -7.49 -7.45 -13.09
CA VAL A 110 -8.46 -6.86 -12.18
C VAL A 110 -9.17 -5.76 -12.94
N LYS A 111 -10.49 -5.89 -13.15
CA LYS A 111 -11.30 -4.83 -13.74
C LYS A 111 -11.45 -3.71 -12.70
N VAL A 112 -10.77 -2.59 -12.92
CA VAL A 112 -10.85 -1.39 -12.08
C VAL A 112 -11.62 -0.33 -12.85
N ASP A 113 -12.69 0.18 -12.24
CA ASP A 113 -13.47 1.27 -12.79
C ASP A 113 -13.09 2.56 -12.05
N PRO A 114 -12.49 3.56 -12.72
CA PRO A 114 -12.06 4.79 -12.08
C PRO A 114 -13.21 5.74 -11.73
N GLU A 115 -14.41 5.54 -12.29
CA GLU A 115 -15.60 6.36 -12.02
C GLU A 115 -16.41 5.79 -10.85
N GLU A 116 -16.22 4.51 -10.50
CA GLU A 116 -16.89 3.83 -9.38
C GLU A 116 -16.24 4.13 -8.01
N VAL A 117 -16.25 5.39 -7.60
CA VAL A 117 -15.75 5.82 -6.29
C VAL A 117 -16.93 6.00 -5.32
N LEU A 118 -17.13 5.02 -4.45
CA LEU A 118 -18.26 5.03 -3.50
C LEU A 118 -18.08 6.00 -2.33
N TYR A 119 -16.84 6.24 -1.92
CA TYR A 119 -16.55 7.14 -0.82
C TYR A 119 -15.30 7.96 -1.08
N VAL A 120 -15.46 9.28 -1.12
CA VAL A 120 -14.35 10.24 -1.10
C VAL A 120 -14.25 10.75 0.32
N LYS A 121 -13.16 10.40 1.03
CA LYS A 121 -12.89 10.97 2.34
C LYS A 121 -12.78 12.49 2.18
N PRO A 122 -13.57 13.29 2.92
CA PRO A 122 -13.45 14.74 2.84
C PRO A 122 -12.01 15.14 3.17
N PRO A 123 -11.45 16.15 2.49
CA PRO A 123 -10.07 16.57 2.73
C PRO A 123 -9.91 16.91 4.21
N THR A 124 -9.25 16.04 4.95
CA THR A 124 -8.82 16.34 6.31
C THR A 124 -7.75 17.41 6.18
N ASP A 125 -8.09 18.64 6.59
CA ASP A 125 -7.19 19.77 6.69
C ASP A 125 -5.86 19.34 7.32
N ALA A 126 -4.83 19.11 6.49
CA ALA A 126 -3.47 18.77 6.91
C ALA A 126 -2.87 19.83 7.87
N LYS A 127 -3.51 21.01 7.95
CA LYS A 127 -3.21 22.08 8.91
C LYS A 127 -3.57 21.68 10.34
N ALA A 128 -4.72 21.03 10.56
CA ALA A 128 -5.21 20.67 11.88
C ALA A 128 -4.40 19.51 12.50
N GLU A 129 -4.00 18.52 11.69
CA GLU A 129 -3.19 17.40 12.18
C GLU A 129 -1.75 17.83 12.49
N LYS A 130 -1.15 18.72 11.67
CA LYS A 130 0.15 19.33 12.00
C LYS A 130 0.10 20.20 13.26
N GLU A 131 -1.01 20.90 13.54
CA GLU A 131 -1.15 21.66 14.79
C GLU A 131 -1.32 20.76 16.01
N ARG A 132 -2.05 19.64 15.91
CA ARG A 132 -2.18 18.68 17.03
C ARG A 132 -0.86 18.01 17.36
N LEU A 133 -0.07 17.61 16.36
CA LEU A 133 1.26 17.02 16.57
C LEU A 133 2.25 18.02 17.18
N LYS A 134 2.15 19.31 16.82
CA LYS A 134 2.99 20.37 17.41
C LYS A 134 2.62 20.67 18.87
N LYS A 135 1.33 20.63 19.21
CA LYS A 135 0.86 20.83 20.60
C LYS A 135 1.24 19.68 21.51
N GLU A 136 1.16 18.43 21.04
CA GLU A 136 1.49 17.26 21.86
C GLU A 136 3.01 17.15 22.11
N LYS A 137 3.84 17.45 21.09
CA LYS A 137 5.31 17.47 21.23
C LYS A 137 5.81 18.60 22.13
N ALA A 138 5.06 19.70 22.27
CA ALA A 138 5.39 20.78 23.19
C ALA A 138 5.00 20.46 24.65
N ALA A 139 3.90 19.74 24.88
CA ALA A 139 3.48 19.34 26.22
C ALA A 139 4.41 18.29 26.84
N ALA A 140 4.93 17.35 26.05
CA ALA A 140 5.89 16.34 26.52
C ALA A 140 7.25 16.95 26.92
N ALA A 141 7.67 18.05 26.29
CA ALA A 141 8.91 18.75 26.65
C ALA A 141 8.80 19.56 27.95
N ALA A 142 7.60 20.04 28.31
CA ALA A 142 7.37 20.79 29.55
C ALA A 142 7.28 19.87 30.79
N ALA A 143 6.79 18.64 30.63
CA ALA A 143 6.69 17.69 31.74
C ALA A 143 8.06 17.11 32.18
N ALA A 144 9.06 17.08 31.29
CA ALA A 144 10.39 16.56 31.60
C ALA A 144 11.31 17.56 32.36
N ALA A 145 10.88 18.81 32.54
CA ALA A 145 11.65 19.84 33.26
C ALA A 145 11.15 20.12 34.69
N GLY A 146 10.13 19.39 35.16
CA GLY A 146 9.51 19.60 36.48
C GLY A 146 9.89 18.62 37.58
N ASP A 147 10.67 17.56 37.29
CA ASP A 147 11.09 16.54 38.26
C ASP A 147 12.57 16.75 38.65
N CYS A 148 12.85 17.89 39.27
CA CYS A 148 14.01 18.07 40.13
C CYS A 148 13.65 19.13 41.16
N GLY A 149 12.95 18.70 42.21
CA GLY A 149 12.62 19.50 43.38
C GLY A 149 12.68 18.60 44.61
#